data_AF-A0A538J3J5-F1
#
_entry.id   AF-A0A538J3J5-F1
#
_cell.length_a   1.000
_cell.length_b   1.000
_cell.length_c   1.000
_cell.angle_alpha   90.00
_cell.angle_beta   90.00
_cell.angle_gamma   90.00
#
_symmetry.space_group_name_H-M   'P 1'
#
loop_
_entity.id
_entity.type
_entity.pdbx_description
1 polymer ?
#
loop_
_entity_poly.entity_id
_entity_poly.type
_entity_poly.pdbx_seq_one_letter_code
_entity_poly.pdbx_strand_id
1 'polypeptide(L)' 'MGEWRETEISYLKANRAACELCGHPIARRYWGAEADGAERMFCSPDHERLYNDYWLPRYGRKAVT' A
#
# COMPACT_ATOMS: atom_id res chain seq x y z
N MET A 1 2.75 8.13 -9.34
CA MET A 1 1.32 8.51 -9.26
C MET A 1 0.54 7.22 -9.39
N GLY A 2 -0.21 6.84 -8.34
CA GLY A 2 -0.92 5.57 -8.32
C GLY A 2 -2.20 5.53 -9.15
N GLU A 3 -2.89 4.41 -9.07
CA GLU A 3 -4.20 4.18 -9.71
C GLU A 3 -5.09 3.30 -8.84
N TRP A 4 -6.41 3.39 -9.08
CA TRP A 4 -7.36 2.50 -8.42
C TRP A 4 -7.36 1.12 -9.07
N ARG A 5 -7.19 0.09 -8.26
CA ARG A 5 -7.16 -1.32 -8.67
C ARG A 5 -8.10 -2.16 -7.82
N GLU A 6 -8.40 -3.37 -8.31
CA GLU A 6 -9.23 -4.34 -7.62
C GLU A 6 -8.43 -5.56 -7.20
N THR A 7 -8.76 -6.12 -6.04
CA THR A 7 -8.14 -7.35 -5.52
C THR A 7 -8.76 -8.55 -6.23
N GLU A 8 -7.95 -9.56 -6.55
CA GLU A 8 -8.48 -10.85 -6.97
C GLU A 8 -9.33 -11.47 -5.85
N ILE A 9 -10.56 -11.88 -6.17
CA ILE A 9 -11.45 -12.57 -5.22
C ILE A 9 -11.21 -14.07 -5.38
N SER A 10 -10.75 -14.71 -4.31
CA SER A 10 -10.63 -16.17 -4.23
C SER A 10 -11.52 -16.72 -3.12
N TYR A 11 -12.32 -17.73 -3.44
CA TYR A 11 -13.09 -18.48 -2.44
C TYR A 11 -12.25 -19.54 -1.71
N LEU A 12 -11.05 -19.84 -2.22
CA LEU A 12 -10.13 -20.83 -1.64
C LEU A 12 -9.04 -20.17 -0.78
N LYS A 13 -8.74 -18.89 -1.02
CA LYS A 13 -7.70 -18.14 -0.30
C LYS A 13 -8.30 -16.92 0.39
N ALA A 14 -8.13 -16.85 1.70
CA ALA A 14 -8.49 -15.66 2.47
C ALA A 14 -7.65 -14.46 1.99
N ASN A 15 -8.31 -13.37 1.63
CA ASN A 15 -7.64 -12.12 1.30
C ASN A 15 -7.00 -11.54 2.57
N ARG A 16 -5.68 -11.31 2.52
CA ARG A 16 -4.89 -10.71 3.61
C ARG A 16 -4.35 -9.33 3.23
N ALA A 17 -4.82 -8.76 2.11
CA ALA A 17 -4.41 -7.44 1.68
C ALA A 17 -4.82 -6.40 2.74
N ALA A 18 -3.86 -5.57 3.11
CA ALA A 18 -4.04 -4.47 4.03
C ALA A 18 -3.31 -3.24 3.50
N CYS A 19 -3.71 -2.06 3.97
CA CYS A 19 -3.00 -0.84 3.63
C CYS A 19 -1.62 -0.82 4.27
N GLU A 20 -0.60 -0.55 3.46
CA GLU A 20 0.80 -0.48 3.89
C GLU A 20 1.08 0.67 4.88
N LEU A 21 0.20 1.68 4.96
CA LEU A 21 0.31 2.78 5.91
C LEU A 21 -0.45 2.52 7.21
N CYS A 22 -1.76 2.25 7.14
CA CYS A 22 -2.64 2.22 8.31
C CYS A 22 -3.01 0.81 8.78
N GLY A 23 -2.60 -0.24 8.07
CA GLY A 23 -2.86 -1.64 8.40
C GLY A 23 -4.32 -2.08 8.25
N HIS A 24 -5.23 -1.22 7.80
CA HIS A 24 -6.63 -1.61 7.63
C HIS A 24 -6.79 -2.65 6.51
N PRO A 25 -7.60 -3.70 6.73
CA PRO A 25 -7.91 -4.68 5.69
C PRO A 25 -8.54 -4.03 4.46
N ILE A 26 -8.11 -4.43 3.27
CA ILE A 26 -8.66 -3.97 1.99
C ILE A 26 -9.44 -5.12 1.34
N ALA A 27 -10.76 -4.96 1.28
CA ALA A 27 -11.65 -6.03 0.84
C ALA A 27 -11.74 -6.21 -0.68
N ARG A 28 -11.74 -5.11 -1.46
CA ARG A 28 -12.00 -5.16 -2.91
C ARG A 28 -11.22 -4.18 -3.74
N ARG A 29 -11.21 -2.91 -3.35
CA ARG A 29 -10.60 -1.82 -4.13
C ARG A 29 -9.50 -1.14 -3.33
N TYR A 30 -8.37 -0.91 -3.96
CA TYR A 30 -7.20 -0.27 -3.35
C TYR A 30 -6.56 0.72 -4.32
N TRP A 31 -5.79 1.64 -3.77
CA TRP A 31 -4.92 2.53 -4.52
C TRP A 31 -3.54 1.88 -4.63
N GLY A 32 -3.16 1.44 -5.83
CA GLY A 32 -1.87 0.83 -6.11
C GLY A 32 -0.87 1.89 -6.55
N ALA A 33 0.31 1.92 -5.94
CA ALA A 33 1.36 2.88 -6.27
C ALA A 33 2.76 2.28 -6.07
N GLU A 34 3.74 2.75 -6.85
CA GLU A 34 5.15 2.43 -6.61
C GLU A 34 5.68 3.31 -5.46
N ALA A 35 6.21 2.69 -4.41
CA ALA A 35 6.88 3.36 -3.31
C ALA A 35 7.99 2.47 -2.73
N ASP A 36 9.13 3.06 -2.39
CA ASP A 36 10.33 2.34 -1.91
C ASP A 36 10.79 1.25 -2.91
N GLY A 37 10.68 1.52 -4.21
CA GLY A 37 11.08 0.59 -5.28
C GLY A 37 10.20 -0.65 -5.43
N ALA A 38 9.02 -0.67 -4.79
CA ALA A 38 8.08 -1.78 -4.89
C ALA A 38 6.64 -1.28 -5.09
N GLU A 39 5.78 -2.12 -5.66
CA GLU A 39 4.34 -1.88 -5.69
C GLU A 39 3.75 -2.03 -4.29
N ARG A 40 2.99 -1.01 -3.86
CA ARG A 40 2.37 -0.92 -2.54
C ARG A 40 0.87 -0.70 -2.68
N MET A 41 0.13 -1.13 -1.66
CA MET A 41 -1.32 -1.03 -1.58
C MET A 41 -1.75 -0.03 -0.51
N PHE A 42 -2.59 0.93 -0.89
CA PHE A 42 -3.13 1.94 0.02
C PHE A 42 -4.65 1.98 -0.01
N CYS A 43 -5.27 2.43 1.09
CA CYS A 43 -6.72 2.66 1.12
C CYS A 43 -7.15 3.82 0.20
N SER A 44 -6.25 4.78 -0.05
CA SER A 44 -6.55 6.01 -0.78
C SER A 44 -5.27 6.69 -1.31
N PRO A 45 -5.40 7.65 -2.26
CA PRO A 45 -4.30 8.51 -2.69
C PRO A 45 -3.68 9.31 -1.53
N ASP A 46 -4.49 9.75 -0.56
CA ASP A 46 -3.99 10.46 0.62
C ASP A 46 -3.05 9.59 1.48
N HIS A 47 -3.32 8.28 1.55
CA HIS A 47 -2.43 7.35 2.25
C HIS A 47 -1.13 7.09 1.49
N GLU A 48 -1.15 7.02 0.16
CA GLU A 48 0.09 7.02 -0.64
C GLU A 48 0.91 8.29 -0.34
N ARG A 49 0.26 9.45 -0.38
CA ARG A 49 0.92 10.73 -0.11
C ARG A 49 1.52 10.78 1.29
N LEU A 50 0.75 10.45 2.32
CA LEU A 50 1.24 10.46 3.71
C LEU A 50 2.34 9.42 3.93
N TYR A 51 2.26 8.28 3.26
CA TYR A 51 3.33 7.28 3.30
C TYR A 51 4.63 7.84 2.74
N ASN A 52 4.60 8.47 1.56
CA ASN A 52 5.79 9.02 0.92
C ASN A 52 6.34 10.28 1.61
N ASP A 53 5.46 11.20 2.01
CA ASP A 53 5.86 12.51 2.51
C ASP A 53 6.30 12.47 3.98
N TYR A 54 5.81 11.50 4.76
CA TYR A 54 6.05 11.44 6.20
C TYR A 54 6.56 10.09 6.69
N TRP A 55 5.89 8.99 6.35
CA TRP A 55 6.23 7.69 6.93
C TRP A 55 7.58 7.17 6.42
N LEU A 56 7.78 7.14 5.11
CA LEU A 56 8.95 6.55 4.46
C LEU A 56 10.25 7.28 4.84
N PRO A 57 10.33 8.62 4.83
CA PRO A 57 11.55 9.33 5.24
C PRO A 57 11.95 9.07 6.70
N ARG A 58 10.97 8.77 7.56
CA ARG A 58 11.15 8.63 9.01
C ARG A 58 11.38 7.18 9.45
N TYR A 59 10.69 6.23 8.82
CA TYR A 59 10.62 4.83 9.25
C TYR A 59 11.05 3.84 8.17
N GLY A 60 11.16 4.27 6.92
CA GLY A 60 11.68 3.45 5.84
C GLY A 60 13.09 2.96 6.18
N ARG A 61 13.36 1.67 5.93
CA ARG A 61 14.71 1.13 6.13
C ARG A 61 15.65 1.85 5.19
N LYS A 62 16.63 2.56 5.74
CA LYS A 62 17.74 3.07 4.93
C LYS A 62 18.58 1.88 4.51
N ALA A 63 18.85 1.75 3.22
CA ALA A 63 19.84 0.80 2.75
C ALA A 63 21.16 1.10 3.48
N VAL A 64 21.61 0.18 4.33
CA VAL A 64 22.95 0.22 4.88
C VAL A 64 23.87 -0.10 3.70
N THR A 65 24.60 0.91 3.24
CA THR A 65 25.64 0.76 2.21
C THR A 65 26.86 0.08 2.82
#